data_AF-A0A0P9E9E9-F1
#
_entry.id   AF-A0A0P9E9E9-F1
#
_cell.length_a   1.000
_cell.length_b   1.000
_cell.length_c   1.000
_cell.angle_alpha   90.00
_cell.angle_beta   90.00
_cell.angle_gamma   90.00
#
_symmetry.space_group_name_H-M   'P 1'
#
loop_
_entity.id
_entity.type
_entity.pdbx_description
1 polymer ?
#
loop_
_entity_poly.entity_id
_entity_poly.type
_entity_poly.pdbx_seq_one_letter_code
_entity_poly.pdbx_strand_id
1 'polypeptide(L)'
;MMRVREGCEKVFHAYVEACAALIQKRGLPELGDHRDRFERLDKLGENMLMDVGDLTSLYLHQYGYYLGLIRPQIDDGMKRVEEALRYVRRRIER
;
A
#
# COMPACT_ATOMS: atom_id res chain seq x y z
N MET A 1 -18.57 -8.85 10.62
CA MET A 1 -17.12 -9.07 10.42
C MET A 1 -16.69 -9.02 8.95
N MET A 2 -17.43 -9.61 8.00
CA MET A 2 -17.10 -9.58 6.56
C MET A 2 -16.80 -8.17 6.00
N ARG A 3 -17.58 -7.16 6.40
CA ARG A 3 -17.38 -5.76 5.96
C ARG A 3 -16.01 -5.15 6.32
N VAL A 4 -15.46 -5.48 7.50
CA VAL A 4 -14.14 -4.96 7.92
C VAL A 4 -13.03 -5.62 7.10
N ARG A 5 -13.15 -6.94 6.86
CA ARG A 5 -12.20 -7.71 6.05
C ARG A 5 -12.10 -7.12 4.64
N GLU A 6 -13.24 -6.98 3.98
CA GLU A 6 -13.29 -6.39 2.63
C GLU A 6 -12.82 -4.94 2.59
N GLY A 7 -13.09 -4.17 3.64
CA GLY A 7 -12.60 -2.79 3.76
C GLY A 7 -11.07 -2.74 3.83
N CYS A 8 -10.44 -3.60 4.64
CA CYS A 8 -8.99 -3.69 4.73
C CYS A 8 -8.36 -4.06 3.39
N GLU A 9 -8.94 -5.04 2.69
CA GLU A 9 -8.42 -5.48 1.39
C GLU A 9 -8.50 -4.36 0.34
N LYS A 10 -9.64 -3.67 0.26
CA LYS A 10 -9.81 -2.54 -0.69
C LYS A 10 -8.81 -1.42 -0.44
N VAL A 11 -8.56 -1.08 0.83
CA VAL A 11 -7.62 -0.01 1.16
C VAL A 11 -6.18 -0.43 0.89
N PHE A 12 -5.81 -1.68 1.20
CA PHE A 12 -4.50 -2.20 0.85
C PHE A 12 -4.26 -2.18 -0.66
N HIS A 13 -5.22 -2.68 -1.47
CA HIS A 13 -5.09 -2.67 -2.92
C HIS A 13 -5.03 -1.25 -3.49
N ALA A 14 -5.78 -0.28 -2.96
CA ALA A 14 -5.66 1.11 -3.37
C ALA A 14 -4.22 1.65 -3.23
N TYR A 15 -3.54 1.31 -2.13
CA TYR A 15 -2.12 1.63 -1.96
C TYR A 15 -1.23 0.92 -2.99
N VAL A 16 -1.47 -0.37 -3.27
CA VAL A 16 -0.70 -1.14 -4.27
C VAL A 16 -0.81 -0.50 -5.65
N GLU A 17 -2.02 -0.21 -6.10
CA GLU A 17 -2.28 0.39 -7.41
C GLU A 17 -1.65 1.78 -7.55
N ALA A 18 -1.74 2.60 -6.49
CA ALA A 18 -1.11 3.92 -6.48
C ALA A 18 0.42 3.82 -6.61
N CYS A 19 1.05 2.88 -5.90
CA CYS A 19 2.49 2.65 -6.02
C CYS A 19 2.86 2.16 -7.43
N ALA A 20 2.07 1.24 -8.01
CA ALA A 20 2.28 0.76 -9.37
C ALA A 20 2.22 1.91 -10.39
N ALA A 21 1.22 2.79 -10.28
CA ALA A 21 1.10 3.97 -11.13
C ALA A 21 2.32 4.91 -11.02
N LEU A 22 2.84 5.14 -9.80
CA LEU A 22 4.06 5.92 -9.59
C LEU A 22 5.28 5.25 -10.25
N ILE A 23 5.44 3.94 -10.04
CA ILE A 23 6.55 3.15 -10.60
C ILE A 23 6.54 3.20 -12.13
N GLN A 24 5.38 2.98 -12.75
CA GLN A 24 5.20 3.07 -14.19
C GLN A 24 5.45 4.48 -14.73
N LYS A 25 4.98 5.53 -14.03
CA LYS A 25 5.30 6.92 -14.40
C LYS A 25 6.80 7.19 -14.42
N ARG A 26 7.59 6.49 -13.60
CA ARG A 26 9.06 6.61 -13.56
C ARG A 26 9.77 5.72 -14.59
N GLY A 27 9.03 5.07 -15.49
CA GLY A 27 9.56 4.26 -16.59
C GLY A 27 9.99 2.85 -16.17
N LEU A 28 9.61 2.41 -14.98
CA LEU A 28 9.86 1.04 -14.53
C LEU A 28 8.69 0.13 -14.93
N PRO A 29 8.94 -1.15 -15.26
CA PRO A 29 7.91 -2.07 -15.71
C PRO A 29 6.90 -2.39 -14.61
N GLU A 30 5.73 -2.87 -15.04
CA GLU A 30 4.67 -3.36 -14.18
C GLU A 30 5.17 -4.50 -13.27
N LEU A 31 4.55 -4.60 -12.10
CA LEU A 31 4.96 -5.50 -11.02
C LEU A 31 4.29 -6.87 -11.22
N GLY A 32 5.06 -7.96 -11.09
CA GLY A 32 4.52 -9.33 -11.14
C GLY A 32 3.98 -9.78 -9.78
N ASP A 33 4.57 -9.30 -8.68
CA ASP A 33 4.13 -9.61 -7.32
C ASP A 33 4.38 -8.48 -6.30
N HIS A 34 4.06 -8.74 -5.02
CA HIS A 34 4.27 -7.77 -3.93
C HIS A 34 5.75 -7.48 -3.62
N ARG A 35 6.64 -8.43 -3.86
CA ARG A 35 8.09 -8.28 -3.63
C ARG A 35 8.72 -7.39 -4.69
N ASP A 36 8.25 -7.51 -5.94
CA ASP A 36 8.63 -6.62 -7.03
C ASP A 36 8.35 -5.15 -6.67
N ARG A 37 7.23 -4.86 -6.00
CA ARG A 37 6.89 -3.48 -5.59
C ARG A 37 7.98 -2.87 -4.72
N PHE A 38 8.43 -3.61 -3.70
CA PHE A 38 9.41 -3.14 -2.74
C PHE A 38 10.73 -2.78 -3.43
N GLU A 39 11.25 -3.68 -4.28
CA GLU A 39 12.50 -3.44 -5.02
C GLU A 39 12.42 -2.24 -5.96
N ARG A 40 11.25 -2.00 -6.57
CA ARG A 40 11.04 -0.84 -7.44
C ARG A 40 10.93 0.46 -6.66
N LEU A 41 10.27 0.47 -5.50
CA LEU A 41 10.21 1.64 -4.63
C LEU A 41 11.59 1.98 -4.06
N ASP A 42 12.39 0.98 -3.70
CA ASP A 42 13.78 1.14 -3.25
C ASP A 42 14.64 1.82 -4.33
N LYS A 43 14.58 1.33 -5.58
CA LYS A 43 15.27 1.95 -6.72
C LYS A 43 14.85 3.41 -6.97
N LEU A 44 13.63 3.78 -6.60
CA LEU A 44 13.12 5.15 -6.72
C LEU A 44 13.41 6.02 -5.49
N GLY A 45 14.01 5.45 -4.43
CA GLY A 45 14.28 6.14 -3.16
C GLY A 45 13.01 6.46 -2.38
N GLU A 46 11.91 5.72 -2.59
CA GLU A 46 10.60 5.97 -2.00
C GLU A 46 10.44 5.26 -0.65
N ASN A 47 11.37 5.48 0.29
CA ASN A 47 11.44 4.80 1.59
C ASN A 47 10.13 4.89 2.40
N MET A 48 9.47 6.06 2.37
CA MET A 48 8.18 6.22 3.05
C MET A 48 7.11 5.27 2.49
N LEU A 49 7.07 5.08 1.17
CA LEU A 49 6.12 4.16 0.57
C LEU A 49 6.45 2.70 0.92
N MET A 50 7.73 2.36 1.10
CA MET A 50 8.14 1.03 1.53
C MET A 50 7.67 0.75 2.97
N ASP A 51 7.90 1.68 3.90
CA ASP A 51 7.48 1.57 5.30
C ASP A 51 5.95 1.41 5.43
N VAL A 52 5.20 2.20 4.64
CA VAL A 52 3.74 2.08 4.59
C VAL A 52 3.33 0.72 4.01
N GLY A 53 4.06 0.21 3.02
CA GLY A 53 3.80 -1.09 2.41
C GLY A 53 3.92 -2.25 3.40
N ASP A 54 4.97 -2.28 4.20
CA ASP A 54 5.19 -3.33 5.20
C ASP A 54 4.11 -3.30 6.29
N LEU A 55 3.82 -2.11 6.81
CA LEU A 55 2.80 -1.93 7.85
C LEU A 55 1.41 -2.36 7.34
N THR A 56 1.04 -1.92 6.13
CA THR A 56 -0.30 -2.17 5.59
C THR A 56 -0.47 -3.60 5.10
N SER A 57 0.59 -4.23 4.59
CA SER A 57 0.58 -5.67 4.30
C SER A 57 0.33 -6.49 5.57
N LEU A 58 0.98 -6.16 6.68
CA LEU A 58 0.77 -6.87 7.94
C LEU A 58 -0.64 -6.64 8.51
N TYR A 59 -1.05 -5.38 8.68
CA TYR A 59 -2.26 -5.07 9.45
C TYR A 59 -3.54 -5.12 8.62
N LEU A 60 -3.51 -4.67 7.36
CA LEU A 60 -4.70 -4.64 6.52
C LEU A 60 -4.86 -5.96 5.77
N HIS A 61 -3.82 -6.44 5.09
CA HIS A 61 -3.90 -7.63 4.26
C HIS A 61 -3.91 -8.92 5.10
N GLN A 62 -2.88 -9.13 5.93
CA GLN A 62 -2.80 -10.37 6.73
C GLN A 62 -3.81 -10.39 7.88
N TYR A 63 -3.73 -9.43 8.81
CA TYR A 63 -4.57 -9.45 10.00
C TYR A 63 -6.02 -9.08 9.71
N GLY A 64 -6.26 -7.97 9.02
CA GLY A 64 -7.60 -7.49 8.70
C GLY A 64 -8.34 -8.43 7.76
N TYR A 65 -7.77 -8.70 6.57
CA TYR A 65 -8.46 -9.46 5.54
C TYR A 65 -8.35 -10.98 5.73
N TYR A 66 -7.15 -11.57 5.77
CA TYR A 66 -7.02 -13.04 5.82
C TYR A 66 -7.47 -13.62 7.17
N LEU A 67 -6.97 -13.08 8.28
CA LEU A 67 -7.25 -13.63 9.61
C LEU A 67 -8.53 -13.07 10.25
N GLY A 68 -9.07 -11.95 9.76
CA GLY A 68 -10.28 -11.32 10.31
C GLY A 68 -10.09 -10.75 11.72
N LEU A 69 -8.85 -10.44 12.11
CA LEU A 69 -8.51 -9.91 13.42
C LEU A 69 -8.68 -8.40 13.45
N ILE A 70 -9.57 -7.90 14.30
CA ILE A 70 -9.72 -6.47 14.53
C ILE A 70 -8.66 -6.02 15.54
N ARG A 71 -7.68 -5.26 15.08
CA ARG A 71 -6.62 -4.67 15.91
C ARG A 71 -6.61 -3.15 15.77
N PRO A 72 -6.25 -2.39 16.83
CA PRO A 72 -6.16 -0.92 16.75
C PRO A 72 -5.29 -0.41 15.59
N GLN A 73 -4.25 -1.17 15.24
CA GLN A 73 -3.33 -0.85 14.16
C GLN A 73 -3.97 -0.86 12.76
N ILE A 74 -5.19 -1.41 12.61
CA ILE A 74 -5.93 -1.29 11.36
C ILE A 74 -6.24 0.18 11.07
N ASP A 75 -6.74 0.94 12.05
CA ASP A 75 -7.08 2.34 11.85
C ASP A 75 -5.85 3.19 11.51
N ASP A 76 -4.71 2.88 12.13
CA ASP A 76 -3.43 3.51 11.80
C ASP A 76 -2.97 3.12 10.38
N GLY A 77 -3.12 1.86 9.99
CA GLY A 77 -2.86 1.40 8.63
C GLY A 77 -3.69 2.15 7.59
N MET A 78 -4.98 2.36 7.85
CA MET A 78 -5.87 3.12 6.95
C MET A 78 -5.39 4.57 6.77
N LYS A 79 -5.01 5.24 7.86
CA LYS A 79 -4.48 6.63 7.81
C LYS A 79 -3.16 6.71 7.04
N ARG A 80 -2.26 5.74 7.26
CA ARG A 80 -0.98 5.67 6.54
C ARG A 80 -1.17 5.44 5.04
N VAL A 81 -2.14 4.62 4.64
CA VAL A 81 -2.52 4.49 3.22
C VAL A 81 -3.00 5.83 2.68
N GLU A 82 -3.88 6.53 3.38
CA GLU A 82 -4.37 7.83 2.92
C GLU A 82 -3.22 8.84 2.70
N GLU A 83 -2.27 8.91 3.63
CA GLU A 83 -1.06 9.74 3.50
C GLU A 83 -0.22 9.35 2.28
N ALA A 84 -0.01 8.04 2.06
CA ALA A 84 0.71 7.53 0.91
C ALA A 84 0.00 7.86 -0.41
N LEU A 85 -1.33 7.73 -0.49
CA LEU A 85 -2.10 8.09 -1.68
C LEU A 85 -1.97 9.58 -2.00
N ARG A 86 -2.06 10.46 -0.99
CA ARG A 86 -1.85 11.91 -1.19
C ARG A 86 -0.43 12.20 -1.65
N TYR A 87 0.57 11.48 -1.12
CA TYR A 87 1.95 11.63 -1.53
C TYR A 87 2.17 11.20 -2.99
N VAL A 88 1.71 10.00 -3.36
CA VAL A 88 1.78 9.48 -4.73
C VAL A 88 1.12 10.46 -5.69
N ARG A 89 -0.09 10.96 -5.39
CA ARG A 89 -0.77 11.95 -6.22
C ARG A 89 0.10 13.17 -6.51
N ARG A 90 0.72 13.77 -5.48
CA ARG A 90 1.64 14.91 -5.65
C ARG A 90 2.88 14.57 -6.49
N ARG A 91 3.35 13.33 -6.45
CA ARG A 91 4.51 12.86 -7.23
C ARG A 91 4.13 12.56 -8.68
N ILE A 92 2.87 12.22 -8.94
CA ILE A 92 2.30 12.00 -10.27
C ILE A 92 1.89 13.32 -10.95
N GLU A 93 1.50 14.34 -10.21
CA GLU A 93 1.16 15.66 -10.77
C GLU A 93 2.42 16.48 -11.18
N ARG A 94 3.60 16.11 -10.68
CA ARG A 94 4.90 16.70 -11.03
C ARG A 94 5.55 15.98 -12.20
#